data_AF-A0AAD2UHW3-F1
#
_entry.id   AF-A0AAD2UHW3-F1
#
_cell.length_a   1.000
_cell.length_b   1.000
_cell.length_c   1.000
_cell.angle_alpha   90.00
_cell.angle_beta   90.00
_cell.angle_gamma   90.00
#
_symmetry.space_group_name_H-M   'P 1'
#
loop_
_entity.id
_entity.type
_entity.pdbx_description
1 polymer ?
#
loop_
_entity_poly.entity_id
_entity_poly.type
_entity_poly.pdbx_seq_one_letter_code
_entity_poly.pdbx_strand_id
1 'polypeptide(L)'
;TEQKYSRQREREAERRELEYQTCFAQAQIDLAFHTPATVGSWLSRWSGVVEEHDLETIFWGWCGRFPSLSSFDRFFWQEEPLWRLIFEAGEAGRGAPVQVRALEQWMIPNKLENAI
;
A
#
# COMPACT_ATOMS: atom_id res chain seq x y z
N THR A 1 25.02 23.40 28.86
CA THR A 1 25.30 22.14 28.12
C THR A 1 24.01 21.40 27.78
N GLU A 2 23.03 21.30 28.69
CA GLU A 2 21.72 20.66 28.45
C GLU A 2 20.86 21.27 27.32
N GLN A 3 20.85 22.59 27.16
CA GLN A 3 20.05 23.27 26.11
C GLN A 3 20.47 22.91 24.67
N LYS A 4 21.75 22.60 24.43
CA LYS A 4 22.23 22.18 23.10
C LYS A 4 21.72 20.77 22.74
N TYR A 5 21.66 19.87 23.72
CA TYR A 5 21.13 18.52 23.54
C TYR A 5 19.59 18.50 23.36
N SER A 6 18.85 19.46 23.93
CA SER A 6 17.40 19.60 23.67
C SER A 6 17.09 19.93 22.21
N ARG A 7 17.74 20.98 21.67
CA ARG A 7 17.54 21.43 20.29
C ARG A 7 17.97 20.39 19.26
N GLN A 8 18.98 19.59 19.58
CA GLN A 8 19.42 18.50 18.70
C GLN A 8 18.39 17.37 18.66
N ARG A 9 17.83 16.97 19.81
CA ARG A 9 16.77 15.96 19.87
C ARG A 9 15.48 16.40 19.17
N GLU A 10 15.10 17.67 19.32
CA GLU A 10 13.95 18.24 18.61
C GLU A 10 14.13 18.16 17.09
N ARG A 11 15.29 18.57 16.57
CA ARG A 11 15.60 18.46 15.13
C ARG A 11 15.66 17.02 14.62
N GLU A 12 16.16 16.10 15.43
CA GLU A 12 16.18 14.67 15.08
C GLU A 12 14.75 14.09 15.04
N ALA A 13 13.88 14.50 15.96
CA ALA A 13 12.47 14.11 15.96
C ALA A 13 11.73 14.68 14.74
N GLU A 14 11.92 15.97 14.44
CA GLU A 14 11.35 16.61 13.24
C GLU A 14 11.81 15.93 11.95
N ARG A 15 13.10 15.56 11.88
CA ARG A 15 13.63 14.84 10.72
C ARG A 15 12.99 13.46 10.57
N ARG A 16 12.90 12.70 11.66
CA ARG A 16 12.28 11.36 11.65
C ARG A 16 10.81 11.44 11.23
N GLU A 17 10.08 12.43 11.72
CA GLU A 17 8.70 12.66 11.32
C GLU A 17 8.60 12.93 9.81
N LEU A 18 9.44 13.81 9.28
CA LEU A 18 9.45 14.09 7.84
C LEU A 18 9.83 12.86 7.00
N GLU A 19 10.83 12.10 7.44
CA GLU A 19 11.23 10.84 6.80
C GLU A 19 10.09 9.83 6.80
N TYR A 20 9.35 9.71 7.91
CA TYR A 20 8.18 8.86 8.03
C TYR A 20 7.06 9.29 7.07
N GLN A 21 6.69 10.57 7.07
CA GLN A 21 5.68 11.11 6.16
C GLN A 21 6.06 10.90 4.68
N THR A 22 7.36 10.98 4.36
CA THR A 22 7.87 10.70 3.02
C THR A 22 7.70 9.21 2.67
N CYS A 23 8.04 8.30 3.58
CA CYS A 23 7.85 6.87 3.38
C CYS A 23 6.37 6.51 3.20
N PHE A 24 5.49 7.07 4.05
CA PHE A 24 4.04 6.89 3.95
C PHE A 24 3.51 7.32 2.58
N ALA A 25 3.84 8.53 2.13
CA ALA A 25 3.43 9.04 0.82
C ALA A 25 3.98 8.17 -0.32
N GLN A 26 5.23 7.71 -0.21
CA GLN A 26 5.84 6.85 -1.21
C GLN A 26 5.19 5.46 -1.27
N ALA A 27 4.79 4.89 -0.13
CA ALA A 27 4.05 3.64 -0.05
C ALA A 27 2.67 3.76 -0.71
N GLN A 28 1.97 4.87 -0.50
CA GLN A 28 0.69 5.14 -1.15
C GLN A 28 0.81 5.27 -2.67
N ILE A 29 1.84 6.00 -3.14
CA ILE A 29 2.11 6.14 -4.58
C ILE A 29 2.46 4.78 -5.19
N ASP A 30 3.33 4.02 -4.54
CA ASP A 30 3.78 2.70 -5.00
C ASP A 30 2.60 1.73 -5.13
N LEU A 31 1.68 1.71 -4.14
CA LEU A 31 0.49 0.86 -4.18
C LEU A 31 -0.39 1.14 -5.41
N ALA A 32 -0.47 2.39 -5.86
CA ALA A 32 -1.27 2.76 -7.02
C ALA A 32 -0.81 2.08 -8.32
N PHE A 33 0.43 1.57 -8.37
CA PHE A 33 1.00 0.84 -9.50
C PHE A 33 0.84 -0.69 -9.42
N HIS A 34 0.24 -1.20 -8.35
CA HIS A 34 -0.04 -2.62 -8.17
C HIS A 34 -1.46 -3.00 -8.59
N THR A 35 -1.59 -4.20 -9.19
CA THR A 35 -2.86 -4.93 -9.29
C THR A 35 -3.07 -5.79 -8.04
N PRO A 36 -4.30 -6.27 -7.76
CA PRO A 36 -4.54 -7.24 -6.70
C PRO A 36 -3.61 -8.45 -6.78
N ALA A 37 -3.41 -9.02 -7.97
CA ALA A 37 -2.50 -10.14 -8.16
C ALA A 37 -1.02 -9.88 -7.75
N THR A 38 -0.59 -8.62 -7.65
CA THR A 38 0.80 -8.23 -7.35
C THR A 38 0.97 -7.52 -6.01
N VAL A 39 -0.12 -7.29 -5.27
CA VAL A 39 -0.12 -6.47 -4.05
C VAL A 39 0.76 -7.02 -2.91
N GLY A 40 1.05 -8.33 -2.93
CA GLY A 40 1.99 -8.94 -1.97
C GLY A 40 3.43 -8.40 -2.06
N SER A 41 3.85 -7.94 -3.25
CA SER A 41 5.18 -7.32 -3.42
C SER A 41 5.26 -5.97 -2.71
N TRP A 42 4.16 -5.20 -2.75
CA TRP A 42 4.04 -3.93 -2.06
C TRP A 42 4.15 -4.11 -0.54
N LEU A 43 3.41 -5.06 0.05
CA LEU A 43 3.50 -5.33 1.49
C LEU A 43 4.92 -5.73 1.90
N SER A 44 5.57 -6.61 1.11
CA SER A 44 6.93 -7.06 1.40
C SER A 44 7.95 -5.91 1.38
N ARG A 45 7.72 -4.88 0.56
CA ARG A 45 8.59 -3.71 0.43
C ARG A 45 8.44 -2.73 1.60
N TRP A 46 7.21 -2.54 2.08
CA TRP A 46 6.90 -1.48 3.05
C TRP A 46 6.72 -1.97 4.48
N SER A 47 6.58 -3.28 4.69
CA SER A 47 6.56 -3.88 6.03
C SER A 47 7.85 -3.56 6.78
N GLY A 48 7.72 -3.02 8.00
CA GLY A 48 8.85 -2.58 8.82
C GLY A 48 9.43 -1.20 8.46
N VAL A 49 8.95 -0.56 7.38
CA VAL A 49 9.30 0.82 7.01
C VAL A 49 8.17 1.79 7.38
N VAL A 50 6.92 1.36 7.17
CA VAL A 50 5.70 2.09 7.54
C VAL A 50 4.92 1.24 8.53
N GLU A 51 4.26 1.88 9.49
CA GLU A 51 3.46 1.17 10.50
C GLU A 51 2.32 0.38 9.85
N GLU A 52 1.97 -0.78 10.42
CA GLU A 52 0.97 -1.68 9.84
C GLU A 52 -0.41 -1.02 9.70
N HIS A 53 -0.81 -0.22 10.69
CA HIS A 53 -2.06 0.55 10.66
C HIS A 53 -2.14 1.53 9.48
N ASP A 54 -1.02 2.16 9.16
CA ASP A 54 -0.93 3.12 8.06
C ASP A 54 -0.96 2.41 6.72
N LEU A 55 -0.26 1.27 6.61
CA LEU A 55 -0.35 0.40 5.43
C LEU A 55 -1.78 -0.12 5.23
N GLU A 56 -2.47 -0.52 6.29
CA GLU A 56 -3.88 -0.95 6.22
C GLU A 56 -4.79 0.18 5.71
N THR A 57 -4.57 1.41 6.19
CA THR A 57 -5.31 2.59 5.73
C THR A 57 -5.11 2.84 4.23
N ILE A 58 -3.86 2.78 3.76
CA ILE A 58 -3.52 2.92 2.35
C ILE A 58 -4.17 1.78 1.52
N PHE A 59 -4.10 0.54 2.01
CA PHE A 59 -4.69 -0.64 1.37
C PHE A 59 -6.19 -0.50 1.17
N TRP A 60 -6.94 -0.10 2.20
CA TRP A 60 -8.40 0.04 2.09
C TRP A 60 -8.82 1.13 1.09
N GLY A 61 -8.07 2.24 1.01
CA GLY A 61 -8.31 3.28 0.00
C GLY A 61 -8.05 2.80 -1.44
N TRP A 62 -7.12 1.87 -1.61
CA TRP A 62 -6.80 1.26 -2.91
C TRP A 62 -7.75 0.11 -3.27
N CYS A 63 -8.20 -0.69 -2.29
CA CYS A 63 -9.00 -1.90 -2.48
C CYS A 63 -10.30 -1.63 -3.26
N GLY A 64 -10.99 -0.53 -2.95
CA GLY A 64 -12.25 -0.13 -3.60
C GLY A 64 -12.13 0.20 -5.09
N ARG A 65 -10.92 0.22 -5.66
CA ARG A 65 -10.70 0.51 -7.08
C ARG A 65 -10.88 -0.72 -7.98
N PHE A 66 -10.80 -1.94 -7.45
CA PHE A 66 -10.66 -3.14 -8.29
C PHE A 66 -11.94 -4.00 -8.30
N PRO A 67 -12.46 -4.38 -9.48
CA PRO A 67 -13.64 -5.23 -9.57
C PRO A 67 -13.48 -6.61 -8.92
N SER A 68 -12.29 -7.23 -8.97
CA SER A 68 -12.02 -8.51 -8.28
C SER A 68 -12.15 -8.43 -6.76
N LEU A 69 -12.06 -7.22 -6.20
CA LEU A 69 -12.18 -6.95 -4.77
C LEU A 69 -13.53 -6.31 -4.39
N SER A 70 -14.51 -6.33 -5.29
CA SER A 70 -15.84 -5.72 -5.05
C SER A 70 -16.61 -6.33 -3.87
N SER A 71 -16.34 -7.60 -3.54
CA SER A 71 -16.90 -8.27 -2.36
C SER A 71 -15.98 -8.19 -1.12
N PHE A 72 -14.86 -7.48 -1.21
CA PHE A 72 -13.88 -7.36 -0.14
C PHE A 72 -14.32 -6.27 0.85
N ASP A 73 -15.11 -6.67 1.84
CA ASP A 73 -15.73 -5.74 2.79
C ASP A 73 -14.86 -5.51 4.04
N ARG A 74 -14.46 -4.25 4.27
CA ARG A 74 -13.70 -3.86 5.45
C ARG A 74 -14.34 -4.31 6.77
N PHE A 75 -15.67 -4.31 6.89
CA PHE A 75 -16.36 -4.73 8.12
C PHE A 75 -16.18 -6.23 8.42
N PHE A 76 -16.11 -7.06 7.39
CA PHE A 76 -15.92 -8.50 7.55
C PHE A 76 -14.49 -8.85 7.99
N TRP A 77 -13.52 -8.02 7.62
CA TRP A 77 -12.09 -8.29 7.74
C TRP A 77 -11.37 -7.52 8.87
N GLN A 78 -12.10 -6.84 9.78
CA GLN A 78 -11.50 -5.91 10.76
C GLN A 78 -10.54 -6.55 11.78
N GLU A 79 -10.69 -7.85 12.06
CA GLU A 79 -9.86 -8.55 13.04
C GLU A 79 -8.65 -9.27 12.41
N GLU A 80 -8.56 -9.24 11.08
CA GLU A 80 -7.53 -9.99 10.36
C GLU A 80 -6.28 -9.12 10.12
N PRO A 81 -5.07 -9.69 10.30
CA PRO A 81 -3.83 -8.95 10.13
C PRO A 81 -3.61 -8.59 8.65
N LEU A 82 -2.87 -7.51 8.39
CA LEU A 82 -2.72 -6.97 7.03
C LEU A 82 -2.16 -7.99 6.04
N TRP A 83 -1.22 -8.83 6.48
CA TRP A 83 -0.64 -9.86 5.61
C TRP A 83 -1.69 -10.83 5.05
N ARG A 84 -2.74 -11.13 5.82
CA ARG A 84 -3.82 -12.01 5.40
C ARG A 84 -4.75 -11.30 4.42
N LEU A 85 -5.08 -10.03 4.67
CA LEU A 85 -5.86 -9.21 3.74
C LEU A 85 -5.20 -9.14 2.37
N ILE A 86 -3.89 -8.89 2.36
CA ILE A 86 -3.07 -8.79 1.15
C ILE A 86 -2.99 -10.14 0.42
N PHE A 87 -2.86 -11.24 1.17
CA PHE A 87 -2.87 -12.59 0.60
C PHE A 87 -4.20 -12.88 -0.12
N GLU A 88 -5.33 -12.65 0.55
CA GLU A 88 -6.67 -12.90 0.01
C GLU A 88 -6.99 -11.99 -1.19
N ALA A 89 -6.62 -10.71 -1.13
CA ALA A 89 -6.73 -9.81 -2.27
C ALA A 89 -5.87 -10.28 -3.47
N GLY A 90 -4.69 -10.83 -3.17
CA GLY A 90 -3.82 -11.47 -4.15
C GLY A 90 -4.45 -12.65 -4.85
N GLU A 91 -5.06 -13.56 -4.08
CA GLU A 91 -5.78 -14.72 -4.61
C GLU A 91 -7.01 -14.32 -5.41
N ALA A 92 -7.81 -13.37 -4.92
CA ALA A 92 -8.95 -12.83 -5.66
C ALA A 92 -8.53 -12.23 -7.01
N GLY A 93 -7.43 -11.47 -7.04
CA GLY A 93 -6.86 -10.93 -8.28
C GLY A 93 -6.34 -11.99 -9.24
N ARG A 94 -5.69 -13.05 -8.74
CA ARG A 94 -5.17 -14.15 -9.56
C ARG A 94 -6.29 -15.04 -10.11
N GLY A 95 -7.32 -15.28 -9.30
CA GLY A 95 -8.49 -16.09 -9.64
C GLY A 95 -9.53 -15.37 -10.50
N ALA A 96 -9.44 -14.05 -10.65
CA ALA A 96 -10.36 -13.28 -11.48
C ALA A 96 -10.28 -13.70 -12.97
N PRO A 97 -11.41 -13.63 -13.71
CA PRO A 97 -11.43 -13.89 -15.15
C PRO A 97 -10.40 -13.05 -15.90
N VAL A 98 -9.85 -13.59 -17.00
CA VAL A 98 -8.80 -12.93 -17.79
C VAL A 98 -9.20 -11.52 -18.23
N GLN A 99 -10.49 -11.31 -18.55
CA GLN A 99 -11.04 -10.02 -18.95
C GLN A 99 -11.01 -9.02 -17.80
N VAL A 100 -11.31 -9.45 -16.57
CA VAL A 100 -11.23 -8.63 -15.36
C VAL A 100 -9.77 -8.28 -15.09
N ARG A 101 -8.86 -9.26 -15.14
CA ARG A 101 -7.43 -9.02 -14.94
C ARG A 101 -6.85 -8.04 -15.95
N ALA A 102 -7.25 -8.14 -17.22
CA ALA A 102 -6.85 -7.19 -18.26
C ALA A 102 -7.41 -5.78 -17.98
N LEU A 103 -8.68 -5.67 -17.57
CA LEU A 103 -9.27 -4.39 -17.16
C LEU A 103 -8.51 -3.77 -15.98
N GLU A 104 -8.24 -4.53 -14.93
CA GLU A 104 -7.50 -4.07 -13.75
C GLU A 104 -6.08 -3.61 -14.08
N GLN A 105 -5.44 -4.21 -15.08
CA GLN A 105 -4.17 -3.71 -15.59
C GLN A 105 -4.33 -2.30 -16.17
N TRP A 106 -5.37 -2.02 -16.94
CA TRP A 106 -5.65 -0.68 -17.48
C TRP A 106 -6.03 0.36 -16.42
N MET A 107 -6.50 -0.07 -15.24
CA MET A 107 -6.86 0.82 -14.13
C MET A 107 -5.64 1.34 -13.34
N ILE A 108 -4.45 0.82 -13.62
CA ILE A 108 -3.19 1.32 -13.05
C ILE A 108 -2.73 2.56 -13.84
N PRO A 109 -2.41 3.68 -13.16
CA PRO A 109 -1.95 4.90 -13.81
C PRO A 109 -0.67 4.73 -14.63
N ASN A 110 -0.46 5.61 -15.61
CA ASN A 110 0.79 5.78 -16.37
C ASN A 110 1.39 4.47 -16.90
N LYS A 111 0.61 3.72 -17.68
CA LYS A 111 1.14 2.62 -18.48
C LYS A 111 2.07 3.19 -19.54
N LEU A 112 3.37 3.00 -19.35
CA LEU A 112 4.34 3.14 -20.43
C LEU A 112 4.18 1.91 -21.30
N GLU A 113 3.42 2.03 -22.39
CA GLU A 113 3.51 1.08 -23.48
C GLU A 113 4.94 1.16 -24.02
N ASN A 114 5.70 0.08 -23.91
CA ASN A 114 6.95 -0.06 -24.67
C ASN A 114 6.54 -0.17 -26.14
N ALA A 115 6.33 0.96 -26.80
CA ALA A 115 6.30 1.04 -28.25
C ALA A 115 7.72 0.74 -28.73
N ILE A 116 7.94 -0.51 -29.16
CA ILE A 116 9.13 -0.96 -29.91
C ILE A 116 8.84 -0.75 -31.39
#